data_AF-A0A830EC04-F1
#
_entry.id   AF-A0A830EC04-F1
#
_cell.length_a   1.000
_cell.length_b   1.000
_cell.length_c   1.000
_cell.angle_alpha   90.00
_cell.angle_beta   90.00
_cell.angle_gamma   90.00
#
_symmetry.space_group_name_H-M   'P 1'
#
loop_
_entity.id
_entity.type
_entity.pdbx_description
1 polymer ?
#
loop_
_entity_poly.entity_id
_entity_poly.type
_entity_poly.pdbx_seq_one_letter_code
_entity_poly.pdbx_strand_id
1 'polypeptide(L)' 'MELIMANGTRERIYVGEAKIKSRKGPVMIAALKTQTPLFGIHTPESLGFKVNPRIGELDEIGPEGSYLLQLT' A
#
# COMPACT_ATOMS: atom_id res chain seq x y z
N MET A 1 10.49 -10.72 -5.56
CA MET A 1 10.79 -10.91 -4.13
C MET A 1 9.79 -11.91 -3.55
N GLU A 2 10.19 -12.75 -2.60
CA GLU A 2 9.29 -13.73 -1.97
C GLU A 2 8.80 -13.17 -0.61
N LEU A 3 7.49 -13.28 -0.35
CA LEU A 3 6.87 -12.97 0.93
C LEU A 3 6.58 -14.27 1.68
N ILE A 4 7.12 -14.40 2.88
CA ILE A 4 6.76 -15.48 3.79
C ILE A 4 5.63 -14.97 4.69
N MET A 5 4.46 -15.56 4.53
CA MET A 5 3.28 -15.23 5.32
C MET A 5 3.37 -15.85 6.72
N ALA A 6 2.67 -15.27 7.71
CA ALA A 6 2.67 -15.79 9.08
C ALA A 6 2.17 -17.23 9.22
N ASN A 7 1.34 -17.71 8.27
CA ASN A 7 0.88 -19.09 8.19
C ASN A 7 1.87 -20.04 7.47
N GLY A 8 3.06 -19.55 7.10
CA GLY A 8 4.11 -20.31 6.43
C GLY A 8 3.98 -20.43 4.91
N THR A 9 2.94 -19.83 4.28
CA THR A 9 2.85 -19.83 2.82
C THR A 9 3.84 -18.84 2.20
N ARG A 10 4.26 -19.15 0.98
CA ARG A 10 5.20 -18.34 0.19
C ARG A 10 4.46 -17.71 -0.97
N GLU A 11 4.50 -16.39 -1.04
CA GLU A 11 3.77 -15.62 -2.03
C GLU A 11 4.73 -14.74 -2.84
N ARG A 12 4.40 -14.45 -4.09
CA ARG A 12 5.23 -13.59 -4.94
C ARG A 12 4.86 -12.13 -4.72
N ILE A 13 5.89 -11.28 -4.53
CA ILE A 13 5.77 -9.83 -4.57
C ILE A 13 6.22 -9.32 -5.94
N TYR A 14 5.37 -8.48 -6.52
CA TYR A 14 5.62 -7.70 -7.71
C TYR A 14 5.67 -6.21 -7.36
N VAL A 15 6.28 -5.43 -8.25
CA VAL A 15 6.27 -3.97 -8.17
C VAL A 15 5.54 -3.44 -9.40
N GLY A 16 4.69 -2.45 -9.19
CA GLY A 16 3.99 -1.74 -10.25
C GLY A 16 3.84 -0.26 -9.93
N GLU A 17 3.08 0.45 -10.77
CA GLU A 17 2.63 1.81 -10.50
C GLU A 17 1.10 1.77 -10.31
N ALA A 18 0.58 2.53 -9.34
CA ALA A 18 -0.85 2.77 -9.22
C ALA A 18 -1.14 4.26 -9.20
N LYS A 19 -2.35 4.59 -9.64
CA LYS A 19 -2.93 5.93 -9.50
C LYS A 19 -4.02 5.89 -8.44
N ILE A 20 -3.90 6.72 -7.42
CA ILE A 20 -4.94 6.95 -6.41
C ILE A 20 -5.33 8.42 -6.45
N LYS A 21 -6.61 8.71 -6.69
CA LYS A 21 -7.09 10.07 -6.94
C LYS A 21 -6.25 10.73 -8.04
N SER A 22 -5.55 11.83 -7.75
CA SER A 22 -4.66 12.55 -8.68
C SER A 22 -3.19 12.09 -8.62
N ARG A 23 -2.81 11.25 -7.65
CA ARG A 23 -1.42 10.89 -7.33
C ARG A 23 -1.02 9.55 -7.92
N LYS A 24 0.25 9.42 -8.33
CA LYS A 24 0.81 8.20 -8.91
C LYS A 24 2.07 7.81 -8.16
N GLY A 25 2.31 6.51 -8.03
CA GLY A 25 3.59 6.07 -7.50
C GLY A 25 3.70 4.56 -7.35
N PRO A 26 4.85 4.12 -6.80
CA PRO A 26 5.19 2.71 -6.73
C PRO A 26 4.29 1.97 -5.75
N VAL A 27 3.87 0.77 -6.14
CA VAL A 27 3.07 -0.13 -5.32
C VAL A 27 3.71 -1.51 -5.25
N MET A 28 3.62 -2.13 -4.07
CA MET A 28 3.95 -3.54 -3.91
C MET A 28 2.68 -4.37 -4.04
N ILE A 29 2.72 -5.38 -4.90
CA ILE A 29 1.58 -6.25 -5.19
C ILE A 29 1.94 -7.65 -4.71
N ALA A 30 1.23 -8.14 -3.69
CA ALA A 30 1.33 -9.54 -3.26
C ALA A 30 0.28 -10.37 -4.00
N ALA A 31 0.72 -11.41 -4.73
CA ALA A 31 -0.16 -12.30 -5.49
C ALA A 31 -0.84 -13.35 -4.59
N LEU A 32 -1.64 -12.88 -3.63
CA LEU A 32 -2.33 -13.72 -2.66
C LEU A 32 -3.52 -14.45 -3.31
N LYS A 33 -3.73 -15.72 -2.95
CA LYS A 33 -4.94 -16.48 -3.31
C LYS A 33 -6.13 -16.06 -2.43
N THR A 34 -6.61 -14.84 -2.61
CA THR A 34 -7.80 -14.28 -1.94
C THR A 34 -8.90 -14.00 -2.95
N GLN A 35 -10.16 -14.13 -2.53
CA GLN A 35 -11.31 -13.79 -3.38
C GLN A 35 -11.45 -12.27 -3.60
N THR A 36 -11.00 -11.47 -2.63
CA THR A 36 -11.04 -10.00 -2.69
C THR A 36 -9.61 -9.46 -2.79
N PRO A 37 -9.28 -8.65 -3.82
CA PRO A 37 -8.00 -7.96 -3.90
C PRO A 37 -7.77 -7.11 -2.65
N LEU A 38 -6.63 -7.29 -2.01
CA LEU A 38 -6.25 -6.51 -0.83
C LEU A 38 -5.36 -5.35 -1.26
N PHE A 39 -5.62 -4.18 -0.67
CA PHE A 39 -4.80 -3.00 -0.86
C PHE A 39 -4.18 -2.58 0.48
N GLY A 40 -2.87 -2.73 0.59
CA GLY A 40 -2.15 -2.44 1.83
C GLY A 40 -2.06 -0.94 2.10
N ILE A 41 -2.10 -0.55 3.37
CA ILE A 41 -2.05 0.85 3.81
C ILE A 41 -0.74 1.57 3.43
N HIS A 42 0.34 0.81 3.25
CA HIS A 42 1.65 1.34 2.87
C HIS A 42 1.62 2.16 1.58
N THR A 43 0.82 1.75 0.59
CA THR A 43 0.77 2.45 -0.69
C THR A 43 0.04 3.80 -0.59
N PRO A 44 -1.16 3.91 -0.01
CA PRO A 44 -1.76 5.21 0.29
C PRO A 44 -0.82 6.13 1.07
N GLU A 45 -0.15 5.59 2.08
CA GLU A 45 0.78 6.34 2.93
C GLU A 45 2.01 6.84 2.15
N SER A 46 2.57 6.02 1.27
CA SER A 46 3.66 6.45 0.38
C SER A 46 3.25 7.56 -0.57
N LEU A 47 1.95 7.66 -0.89
CA LEU A 47 1.38 8.73 -1.70
C LEU A 47 0.89 9.92 -0.87
N GLY A 48 1.13 9.97 0.43
CA GLY A 48 0.75 11.09 1.31
C GLY A 48 -0.73 11.08 1.72
N PHE A 49 -1.38 9.92 1.65
CA PHE A 49 -2.74 9.72 2.17
C PHE A 49 -2.71 9.01 3.52
N LYS A 50 -3.68 9.35 4.38
CA LYS A 50 -4.01 8.58 5.58
C LYS A 50 -5.24 7.73 5.31
N VAL A 51 -5.17 6.45 5.66
CA VAL A 51 -6.32 5.54 5.56
C VAL A 51 -7.20 5.67 6.80
N ASN A 52 -8.50 5.87 6.62
CA ASN A 52 -9.49 5.70 7.67
C ASN A 52 -10.05 4.27 7.63
N PRO A 53 -9.57 3.34 8.48
CA PRO A 53 -9.95 1.92 8.39
C PRO A 53 -11.40 1.65 8.82
N ARG A 54 -12.08 2.61 9.45
CA ARG A 54 -13.47 2.43 9.89
C ARG A 54 -14.46 2.56 8.74
N ILE A 55 -14.14 3.41 7.76
CA ILE A 55 -15.04 3.75 6.64
C ILE A 55 -14.41 3.55 5.26
N GLY A 56 -13.11 3.22 5.18
CA GLY A 56 -12.41 2.96 3.92
C GLY A 56 -12.04 4.21 3.11
N GLU A 57 -12.08 5.39 3.73
CA GLU A 57 -11.76 6.66 3.06
C GLU A 57 -10.27 7.04 3.18
N LEU A 58 -9.82 7.91 2.27
CA LEU A 58 -8.46 8.41 2.20
C LEU A 58 -8.43 9.93 2.42
N ASP A 59 -7.75 10.36 3.47
CA ASP A 59 -7.49 11.77 3.77
C ASP A 59 -6.17 12.22 3.15
N GLU A 60 -6.15 13.39 2.52
CA GLU A 60 -4.90 13.98 2.03
C GLU A 60 -4.20 14.69 3.19
N ILE A 61 -3.05 14.17 3.61
CA ILE A 61 -2.38 14.66 4.83
C ILE A 61 -1.00 15.29 4.57
N GLY A 62 -0.46 15.17 3.35
CA GLY A 62 0.83 15.74 3.00
C GLY A 62 1.17 15.52 1.52
N PRO A 63 2.37 15.95 1.07
CA PRO A 63 2.86 15.63 -0.28
C PRO A 63 3.15 14.13 -0.43
N GLU A 64 3.40 13.68 -1.66
CA GLU A 64 3.85 12.31 -1.91
C GLU A 64 5.15 12.02 -1.11
N GLY A 65 5.24 10.85 -0.48
CA GLY A 65 6.41 10.41 0.30
C GLY A 65 6.52 10.94 1.73
N SER A 66 5.65 11.86 2.18
CA SER A 66 5.81 12.51 3.49
C SER A 66 5.54 11.62 4.69
N TYR A 67 4.79 10.53 4.53
CA TYR A 67 4.45 9.64 5.66
C TYR A 67 5.55 8.64 6.00
N LEU A 68 6.33 8.22 5.01
CA LEU A 68 7.39 7.21 5.18
C LEU A 68 8.73 7.81 5.66
N LEU A 69 8.86 9.15 5.65
CA LEU A 69 10.08 9.88 5.98
C LEU A 69 9.89 10.77 7.21
N GLN A 70 9.41 10.22 8.34
CA GLN A 70 9.69 10.85 9.63
C GLN A 70 11.12 10.50 10.06
N LEU A 71 12.09 11.19 9.45
CA LEU A 71 13.45 11.26 9.99
C LEU A 71 13.38 12.14 11.24
N THR A 72 13.30 11.51 12.40
CA THR A 72 13.62 12.14 13.69
C THR A 72 14.95 11.59 14.17
#